data_AF-A0A0D3GGC1-F1
#
_entry.id   AF-A0A0D3GGC1-F1
#
_cell.length_a   1.000
_cell.length_b   1.000
_cell.length_c   1.000
_cell.angle_alpha   90.00
_cell.angle_beta   90.00
_cell.angle_gamma   90.00
#
_symmetry.space_group_name_H-M   'P 1'
#
loop_
_entity.id
_entity.type
_entity.pdbx_description
1 polymer ?
#
loop_
_entity_poly.entity_id
_entity_poly.type
_entity_poly.pdbx_seq_one_letter_code
_entity_poly.pdbx_strand_id
1 'polypeptide(L)'
;MGSSELRSPALKLSIACPKLTPAASTFPAAASNYYQLDELLTEEEKDLQMNVRQFMEKEVAPIIPKFWEKAEFPLHLIPKMGSLGIIGGIIKVHLIF
;
A
#
# COMPACT_ATOMS: atom_id res chain seq x y z
N MET A 1 4.88 -27.51 -35.02
CA MET A 1 5.77 -26.51 -34.40
C MET A 1 5.22 -26.19 -33.02
N GLY A 2 5.89 -26.69 -31.98
CA GLY A 2 5.37 -26.72 -30.62
C GLY A 2 5.66 -25.44 -29.83
N SER A 3 4.61 -24.90 -29.22
CA SER A 3 4.41 -24.43 -27.84
C SER A 3 5.57 -24.00 -26.91
N SER A 4 6.81 -23.86 -27.38
CA SER A 4 7.98 -23.53 -26.53
C SER A 4 8.02 -22.08 -26.06
N GLU A 5 7.23 -21.18 -26.66
CA GLU A 5 7.19 -19.76 -26.28
C GLU A 5 6.34 -19.48 -25.02
N LEU A 6 5.51 -20.42 -24.59
CA LEU A 6 4.61 -20.26 -23.44
C LEU A 6 5.32 -20.35 -22.07
N ARG A 7 6.64 -20.54 -22.04
CA ARG A 7 7.45 -20.63 -20.80
C ARG A 7 8.49 -19.51 -20.68
N SER A 8 8.20 -18.33 -21.21
CA SER A 8 9.05 -17.16 -20.98
C SER A 8 8.73 -16.55 -19.61
N PRO A 9 9.73 -16.23 -18.76
CA PRO A 9 9.48 -15.49 -17.54
C PRO A 9 8.85 -14.12 -17.89
N ALA A 10 7.96 -13.64 -17.02
CA ALA A 10 7.29 -12.35 -17.21
C ALA A 10 8.31 -11.26 -17.56
N LEU A 11 8.12 -10.58 -18.70
CA LEU A 11 8.98 -9.49 -19.14
C LEU A 11 9.00 -8.39 -18.07
N LYS A 12 10.19 -7.82 -17.79
CA LYS A 12 10.31 -6.68 -16.88
C LYS A 12 9.45 -5.52 -17.41
N LEU A 13 8.63 -4.93 -16.54
CA LEU A 13 7.69 -3.89 -16.94
C LEU A 13 8.39 -2.66 -17.57
N SER A 14 9.61 -2.34 -17.13
CA SER A 14 10.41 -1.26 -17.72
C SER A 14 10.74 -1.48 -19.20
N ILE A 15 10.76 -2.73 -19.67
CA ILE A 15 10.99 -3.07 -21.08
C ILE A 15 9.67 -3.06 -21.85
N ALA A 16 8.61 -3.61 -21.26
CA ALA A 16 7.30 -3.74 -21.90
C ALA A 16 6.56 -2.40 -22.04
N CYS A 17 6.67 -1.53 -21.04
CA CYS A 17 5.98 -0.24 -20.96
C CYS A 17 6.93 0.83 -20.39
N PRO A 18 7.92 1.31 -21.16
CA PRO A 18 9.01 2.15 -20.66
C PRO A 18 8.57 3.53 -20.16
N LYS A 19 7.39 4.02 -20.58
CA LYS A 19 6.85 5.31 -20.16
C LYS A 19 6.03 5.23 -18.87
N LEU A 20 5.75 4.04 -18.36
CA LEU A 20 4.91 3.84 -17.19
C LEU A 20 5.75 3.50 -15.98
N THR A 21 5.57 4.26 -14.90
CA THR A 21 6.12 3.91 -13.59
C THR A 21 5.10 3.07 -12.84
N PRO A 22 5.39 1.79 -12.52
CA PRO A 22 4.46 0.99 -11.72
C PRO A 22 4.39 1.49 -10.28
N ALA A 23 3.18 1.43 -9.71
CA ALA A 23 2.95 1.73 -8.31
C ALA A 23 3.81 0.86 -7.36
N ALA A 24 4.18 -0.35 -7.78
CA ALA A 24 5.05 -1.24 -7.02
C ALA A 24 6.53 -0.81 -6.99
N SER A 25 6.98 0.06 -7.90
CA SER A 25 8.34 0.62 -7.89
C SER A 25 8.37 2.01 -7.27
N THR A 26 7.39 2.84 -7.59
CA THR A 26 7.26 4.19 -7.03
C THR A 26 5.78 4.53 -6.97
N PHE A 27 5.28 4.71 -5.75
CA PHE A 27 3.89 5.10 -5.56
C PHE A 27 3.70 6.58 -5.92
N PRO A 28 2.64 6.95 -6.65
CA PRO A 28 2.43 8.32 -7.07
C PRO A 28 2.13 9.24 -5.88
N ALA A 29 2.46 10.53 -6.03
CA ALA A 29 2.04 11.55 -5.08
C ALA A 29 0.50 11.62 -5.03
N ALA A 30 -0.04 11.93 -3.84
CA ALA A 30 -1.47 12.09 -3.62
C ALA A 30 -2.01 13.38 -4.28
N ALA A 31 -2.19 13.34 -5.60
CA ALA A 31 -2.74 14.46 -6.39
C ALA A 31 -4.27 14.56 -6.33
N SER A 32 -4.94 13.64 -5.63
CA SER A 32 -6.40 13.56 -5.54
C SER A 32 -7.03 14.55 -4.55
N ASN A 33 -6.23 15.27 -3.76
CA ASN A 33 -6.71 16.20 -2.74
C ASN A 33 -7.09 17.57 -3.34
N TYR A 34 -8.08 17.60 -4.23
CA TYR A 34 -8.50 18.80 -4.95
C TYR A 34 -9.22 19.84 -4.10
N TYR A 35 -9.85 19.42 -3.00
CA TYR A 35 -10.64 20.26 -2.11
C TYR A 35 -9.95 20.55 -0.77
N GLN A 36 -8.65 20.24 -0.66
CA GLN A 36 -7.87 20.40 0.57
C GLN A 36 -8.59 19.79 1.80
N LEU A 37 -9.04 18.54 1.67
CA LEU A 37 -9.77 17.82 2.73
C LEU A 37 -8.92 17.63 3.99
N ASP A 38 -7.60 17.71 3.86
CA ASP A 38 -6.65 17.72 4.97
C ASP A 38 -6.80 18.93 5.88
N GLU A 39 -7.28 20.08 5.39
CA GLU A 39 -7.53 21.27 6.23
C GLU A 39 -8.66 21.05 7.25
N LEU A 40 -9.54 20.07 7.02
CA LEU A 40 -10.62 19.70 7.94
C LEU A 40 -10.14 18.80 9.08
N LEU A 41 -8.92 18.28 9.00
CA LEU A 41 -8.34 17.38 9.98
C LEU A 41 -7.58 18.15 11.06
N THR A 42 -7.65 17.65 12.28
CA THR A 42 -6.72 18.04 13.35
C THR A 42 -5.29 17.65 13.00
N GLU A 43 -4.31 18.27 13.65
CA GLU A 43 -2.89 17.94 13.44
C GLU A 43 -2.58 16.47 13.77
N GLU A 44 -3.20 15.91 14.81
CA GLU A 44 -3.07 14.48 15.16
C GLU A 44 -3.60 13.57 14.04
N GLU A 45 -4.74 13.91 13.44
CA GLU A 45 -5.32 13.15 12.33
C GLU A 45 -4.49 13.26 11.04
N LYS A 46 -3.89 14.43 10.78
CA LYS A 46 -2.95 14.61 9.64
C LYS A 46 -1.69 13.77 9.83
N ASP A 47 -1.12 13.77 11.03
CA ASP A 47 0.05 12.95 11.35
C ASP A 47 -0.25 11.46 11.21
N LEU A 48 -1.42 11.02 11.70
CA LEU A 48 -1.88 9.65 11.52
C LEU A 48 -2.04 9.30 10.04
N GLN A 49 -2.70 10.16 9.26
CA GLN A 49 -2.88 9.97 7.81
C GLN A 49 -1.53 9.83 7.10
N MET A 50 -0.56 10.70 7.41
CA MET A 50 0.76 10.67 6.82
C MET A 50 1.52 9.39 7.19
N ASN A 51 1.46 8.96 8.45
CA ASN A 51 2.09 7.73 8.92
C ASN A 51 1.54 6.49 8.21
N VAL A 52 0.21 6.40 8.08
CA VAL A 52 -0.45 5.32 7.34
C VAL A 52 -0.04 5.34 5.87
N ARG A 53 -0.04 6.51 5.23
CA ARG A 53 0.36 6.64 3.82
C ARG A 53 1.80 6.18 3.60
N GLN A 54 2.75 6.63 4.41
CA GLN A 54 4.14 6.23 4.30
C GLN A 54 4.33 4.72 4.47
N PHE A 55 3.60 4.10 5.40
CA PHE A 55 3.61 2.66 5.57
C PHE A 55 3.10 1.93 4.32
N MET A 56 1.95 2.34 3.78
CA MET A 56 1.36 1.71 2.59
C MET A 56 2.28 1.84 1.37
N GLU A 57 2.91 3.00 1.18
CA GLU A 57 3.83 3.22 0.06
C GLU A 57 5.13 2.41 0.18
N LYS A 58 5.70 2.29 1.38
CA LYS A 58 7.00 1.63 1.59
C LYS A 58 6.89 0.12 1.74
N GLU A 59 5.87 -0.37 2.44
CA GLU A 59 5.77 -1.77 2.86
C GLU A 59 4.76 -2.57 2.02
N VAL A 60 3.68 -1.93 1.55
CA VAL A 60 2.57 -2.63 0.87
C VAL A 60 2.67 -2.53 -0.64
N ALA A 61 2.86 -1.33 -1.19
CA ALA A 61 2.90 -1.10 -2.63
C ALA A 61 3.90 -2.01 -3.39
N PRO A 62 5.12 -2.28 -2.88
CA PRO A 62 6.08 -3.13 -3.59
C PRO A 62 5.67 -4.60 -3.68
N ILE A 63 4.92 -5.11 -2.70
CA ILE A 63 4.60 -6.54 -2.60
C ILE A 63 3.20 -6.88 -3.11
N ILE A 64 2.29 -5.89 -3.15
CA ILE A 64 0.86 -6.14 -3.45
C ILE A 64 0.61 -6.83 -4.80
N PRO A 65 1.35 -6.58 -5.91
CA PRO A 65 1.03 -7.26 -7.17
C PRO A 65 1.15 -8.78 -7.06
N LYS A 66 2.17 -9.27 -6.35
CA LYS A 66 2.42 -10.71 -6.16
C LYS A 66 1.34 -11.36 -5.30
N PHE A 67 0.94 -10.69 -4.21
CA PHE A 67 -0.08 -11.22 -3.29
C PHE A 67 -1.48 -11.14 -3.91
N TRP A 68 -1.77 -10.06 -4.65
CA TRP A 68 -2.98 -9.94 -5.45
C TRP A 68 -3.05 -11.13 -6.40
N GLU A 69 -2.09 -11.27 -7.32
CA GLU A 69 -2.10 -12.27 -8.40
C GLU A 69 -2.34 -13.70 -7.89
N LYS A 70 -1.84 -14.02 -6.69
CA LYS A 70 -1.98 -15.33 -6.05
C LYS A 70 -3.24 -15.51 -5.21
N ALA A 71 -4.00 -14.44 -4.99
CA ALA A 71 -5.09 -14.38 -4.01
C ALA A 71 -4.64 -14.82 -2.59
N GLU A 72 -3.42 -14.45 -2.21
CA GLU A 72 -2.82 -14.80 -0.91
C GLU A 72 -2.83 -13.60 0.03
N PHE A 73 -2.98 -13.85 1.34
CA PHE A 73 -2.92 -12.80 2.35
C PHE A 73 -1.49 -12.61 2.90
N PRO A 74 -0.95 -11.37 2.94
CA PRO A 74 0.39 -11.08 3.47
C PRO A 74 0.41 -11.03 5.00
N LEU A 75 0.42 -12.19 5.67
CA LEU A 75 0.39 -12.30 7.14
C LEU A 75 1.51 -11.52 7.86
N HIS A 76 2.67 -11.38 7.23
CA HIS A 76 3.81 -10.65 7.79
C HIS A 76 3.57 -9.13 7.94
N LEU A 77 2.55 -8.56 7.27
CA LEU A 77 2.18 -7.16 7.43
C LEU A 77 1.37 -6.91 8.71
N ILE A 78 0.72 -7.94 9.29
CA ILE A 78 -0.18 -7.76 10.45
C ILE A 78 0.54 -7.10 11.63
N PRO A 79 1.72 -7.57 12.09
CA PRO A 79 2.40 -6.94 13.22
C PRO A 79 2.82 -5.50 12.94
N LYS A 80 3.26 -5.22 11.69
CA LYS A 80 3.65 -3.87 11.28
C LYS A 80 2.45 -2.92 11.24
N MET A 81 1.32 -3.38 10.72
CA MET A 81 0.07 -2.61 10.71
C MET A 81 -0.44 -2.34 12.12
N GLY A 82 -0.24 -3.28 13.05
CA GLY A 82 -0.55 -3.08 14.47
C GLY A 82 0.25 -1.96 15.12
N SER A 83 1.50 -1.76 14.70
CA SER A 83 2.35 -0.66 15.22
C SER A 83 1.90 0.74 14.80
N LEU A 84 1.00 0.86 13.80
CA LEU A 84 0.43 2.14 13.39
C LEU A 84 -0.66 2.66 14.33
N GLY A 85 -1.15 1.83 15.27
CA GLY A 85 -2.19 2.25 16.22
C GLY A 85 -3.58 2.43 15.60
N ILE A 86 -3.79 2.05 14.35
CA ILE A 86 -5.09 2.17 13.65
C ILE A 86 -6.05 1.02 13.94
N ILE A 87 -5.54 -0.12 14.42
CA ILE A 87 -6.35 -1.30 14.74
C ILE A 87 -7.12 -1.03 16.03
N GLY A 88 -8.45 -1.13 15.98
CA GLY A 88 -9.31 -0.76 17.11
C GLY A 88 -9.80 0.69 17.08
N GLY A 89 -9.25 1.53 16.18
CA GLY A 89 -9.77 2.86 15.84
C GLY A 89 -10.20 3.71 17.05
N ILE A 90 -11.49 4.04 17.11
CA ILE A 90 -12.07 4.91 18.14
C ILE A 90 -12.51 4.16 19.42
N ILE A 91 -12.26 2.86 19.52
CA ILE A 91 -12.69 2.07 20.68
C ILE A 91 -11.87 2.52 21.89
N LYS A 92 -12.56 3.19 22.83
CA LYS A 92 -12.00 3.52 24.14
C LYS A 92 -12.14 2.30 25.05
N VAL A 93 -11.02 1.69 25.41
CA VAL A 93 -11.01 0.68 26.46
C VAL A 93 -11.26 1.40 27.78
N HIS A 94 -12.47 1.28 28.33
CA HIS A 94 -12.74 1.71 29.69
C HIS A 94 -12.12 0.68 30.63
N LEU A 95 -10.92 0.97 31.14
CA LEU A 95 -10.32 0.20 32.22
C LEU A 95 -11.13 0.49 33.49
N ILE A 96 -12.09 -0.40 33.79
CA ILE A 96 -12.72 -0.49 35.11
C ILE A 96 -11.81 -1.38 35.95
N PHE A 97 -10.91 -0.77 36.71
CA PHE A 97 -10.29 -1.36 37.90
C PHE A 97 -10.09 -0.27 38.95
#